data_AF-A0A0M0JV40-F1
#
_entry.id   AF-A0A0M0JV40-F1
#
_cell.length_a   1.000
_cell.length_b   1.000
_cell.length_c   1.000
_cell.angle_alpha   90.00
_cell.angle_beta   90.00
_cell.angle_gamma   90.00
#
_symmetry.space_group_name_H-M   'P 1'
#
loop_
_entity.id
_entity.type
_entity.pdbx_description
1 polymer ?
#
loop_
_entity_poly.entity_id
_entity_poly.type
_entity_poly.pdbx_seq_one_letter_code
_entity_poly.pdbx_strand_id
1 'polypeptide(L)'
;MLSSPVQKARQLRGEATVIGVTLDFIVDTAANANTISAQVAGPTVQGGLELQQVGSLSGVVGAAGAFGGTSPTYSLGVAELADLPKEERIPFISGLTASALPIAAPAAAGLLGVSFLNSFPGGVEFVWGSGGVPPSITFFGDSAGTAASRAELSAVKVTSLAGSCLPTVPLRINGVVVNALLDTGSPITVLNKAAATLVGLEEGSGAAETSNPLASFAAGVKSRVKSAQAVARGDVLTVGGLHGPVQLTRTQSAVAMSLGDSASFGNDLRPYVGDLPGLALLDGLGASAGPAVVLGTDVLRRRPRMIYTAHEVFV
;
A
#
# COMPACT_ATOMS: atom_id res chain seq x y z
N MET A 1 -24.56 11.06 -25.71
CA MET A 1 -23.83 10.01 -24.99
C MET A 1 -22.91 9.34 -25.99
N LEU A 2 -21.59 9.54 -25.87
CA LEU A 2 -20.61 8.87 -26.70
C LEU A 2 -20.22 7.59 -25.95
N SER A 3 -20.53 6.42 -26.52
CA SER A 3 -20.08 5.14 -25.99
C SER A 3 -18.68 4.84 -26.54
N SER A 4 -17.76 4.45 -25.66
CA SER A 4 -16.39 4.18 -26.06
C SER A 4 -16.33 3.00 -27.05
N PRO A 5 -15.27 2.88 -27.89
CA PRO A 5 -15.12 1.78 -28.83
C PRO A 5 -15.23 0.38 -28.21
N VAL A 6 -14.84 0.23 -26.93
CA VAL A 6 -14.96 -1.03 -26.16
C VAL A 6 -16.41 -1.29 -25.74
N GLN A 7 -17.13 -0.26 -25.28
CA GLN A 7 -18.56 -0.36 -24.98
C GLN A 7 -19.37 -0.65 -26.24
N LYS A 8 -18.98 -0.03 -27.36
CA LYS A 8 -19.57 -0.28 -28.69
C LYS A 8 -19.25 -1.69 -29.18
N ALA A 9 -18.05 -2.21 -28.96
CA ALA A 9 -17.69 -3.59 -29.31
C ALA A 9 -18.44 -4.64 -28.49
N ARG A 10 -18.75 -4.38 -27.20
CA ARG A 10 -19.59 -5.25 -26.37
C ARG A 10 -21.07 -5.19 -26.77
N GLN A 11 -21.60 -3.98 -27.02
CA GLN A 11 -22.94 -3.80 -27.59
C GLN A 11 -23.11 -4.52 -28.94
N LEU A 12 -22.09 -4.47 -29.81
CA LEU A 12 -22.09 -5.14 -31.11
C LEU A 12 -21.99 -6.68 -31.00
N ARG A 13 -21.59 -7.24 -29.85
CA ARG A 13 -21.64 -8.68 -29.56
C ARG A 13 -22.97 -9.14 -28.97
N GLY A 14 -23.99 -8.28 -28.93
CA GLY A 14 -25.34 -8.58 -28.43
C GLY A 14 -25.55 -8.26 -26.96
N GLU A 15 -24.56 -7.69 -26.26
CA GLU A 15 -24.64 -7.27 -24.87
C GLU A 15 -25.17 -5.83 -24.77
N ALA A 16 -26.36 -5.58 -25.31
CA ALA A 16 -26.96 -4.23 -25.38
C ALA A 16 -27.31 -3.61 -24.01
N THR A 17 -27.21 -4.40 -22.93
CA THR A 17 -27.69 -4.06 -21.57
C THR A 17 -26.60 -4.01 -20.50
N VAL A 18 -25.32 -4.13 -20.88
CA VAL A 18 -24.21 -4.00 -19.92
C VAL A 18 -23.96 -2.52 -19.64
N ILE A 19 -24.55 -2.03 -18.55
CA ILE A 19 -24.25 -0.74 -17.95
C ILE A 19 -23.23 -1.02 -16.84
N GLY A 20 -21.98 -0.59 -17.04
CA GLY A 20 -20.90 -0.74 -16.06
C GLY A 20 -19.74 -1.65 -16.50
N VAL A 21 -18.59 -1.48 -15.86
CA VAL A 21 -17.40 -2.33 -16.03
C VAL A 21 -16.92 -2.77 -14.66
N THR A 22 -16.48 -4.02 -14.55
CA THR A 22 -15.81 -4.50 -13.34
C THR A 22 -14.34 -4.07 -13.39
N LEU A 23 -13.87 -3.47 -12.30
CA LEU A 23 -12.50 -3.01 -12.12
C LEU A 23 -12.00 -3.50 -10.77
N ASP A 24 -10.79 -4.05 -10.75
CA ASP A 24 -10.12 -4.42 -9.52
C ASP A 24 -9.34 -3.23 -8.97
N PHE A 25 -9.49 -2.96 -7.68
CA PHE A 25 -8.74 -1.93 -6.97
C PHE A 25 -8.00 -2.53 -5.79
N ILE A 26 -6.80 -2.03 -5.53
CA ILE A 26 -6.06 -2.34 -4.29
C ILE A 26 -6.52 -1.35 -3.22
N VAL A 27 -6.89 -1.84 -2.05
CA VAL A 27 -7.18 -1.00 -0.88
C VAL A 27 -5.88 -0.68 -0.16
N ASP A 28 -5.52 0.60 -0.09
CA ASP A 28 -4.19 1.05 0.32
C ASP A 28 -4.28 2.18 1.37
N THR A 29 -3.99 1.85 2.63
CA THR A 29 -3.91 2.82 3.73
C THR A 29 -2.75 3.81 3.58
N ALA A 30 -1.75 3.51 2.74
CA ALA A 30 -0.61 4.37 2.46
C ALA A 30 -0.77 5.21 1.19
N ALA A 31 -1.98 5.27 0.60
CA ALA A 31 -2.33 6.18 -0.49
C ALA A 31 -3.28 7.29 0.00
N ASN A 32 -2.92 8.56 -0.20
CA ASN A 32 -3.72 9.67 0.34
C ASN A 32 -5.01 9.94 -0.45
N ALA A 33 -5.05 9.51 -1.71
CA ALA A 33 -6.18 9.66 -2.60
C ALA A 33 -6.43 8.38 -3.39
N ASN A 34 -7.66 8.22 -3.85
CA ASN A 34 -7.99 7.19 -4.82
C ASN A 34 -7.30 7.48 -6.15
N THR A 35 -6.85 6.43 -6.81
CA THR A 35 -6.16 6.53 -8.09
C THR A 35 -6.73 5.55 -9.10
N ILE A 36 -6.59 5.88 -10.38
CA ILE A 36 -6.97 5.02 -11.50
C ILE A 36 -5.93 5.12 -12.60
N SER A 37 -5.69 4.05 -13.35
CA SER A 37 -4.81 4.10 -14.52
C SER A 37 -5.34 5.10 -15.55
N ALA A 38 -4.48 6.00 -16.02
CA ALA A 38 -4.84 6.94 -17.08
C ALA A 38 -5.33 6.23 -18.36
N GLN A 39 -4.83 5.01 -18.62
CA GLN A 39 -5.25 4.20 -19.77
C GLN A 39 -6.69 3.69 -19.63
N VAL A 40 -7.14 3.48 -18.40
CA VAL A 40 -8.50 3.04 -18.09
C VAL A 40 -9.45 4.23 -18.06
N ALA A 41 -9.05 5.35 -17.44
CA ALA A 41 -9.93 6.49 -17.22
C ALA A 41 -10.15 7.37 -18.45
N GLY A 42 -9.08 7.71 -19.16
CA GLY A 42 -9.11 8.72 -20.22
C GLY A 42 -9.52 8.20 -21.60
N PRO A 43 -9.81 9.11 -22.54
CA PRO A 43 -9.94 8.76 -23.95
C PRO A 43 -8.58 8.29 -24.47
N THR A 44 -8.43 6.99 -24.65
CA THR A 44 -7.24 6.42 -25.28
C THR A 44 -7.57 6.00 -26.71
N VAL A 45 -6.56 6.02 -27.58
CA VAL A 45 -6.62 5.38 -28.91
C VAL A 45 -7.00 3.89 -28.80
N GLN A 46 -6.86 3.30 -27.60
CA GLN A 46 -7.14 1.91 -27.25
C GLN A 46 -8.50 1.69 -26.58
N GLY A 47 -9.35 2.71 -26.43
CA GLY A 47 -10.74 2.55 -25.97
C GLY A 47 -10.94 2.49 -24.45
N GLY A 48 -10.32 3.42 -23.71
CA GLY A 48 -10.60 3.65 -22.28
C GLY A 48 -12.08 3.95 -21.99
N LEU A 49 -12.43 4.12 -20.71
CA LEU A 49 -13.81 4.28 -20.26
C LEU A 49 -14.40 5.67 -20.54
N GLU A 50 -13.58 6.62 -20.98
CA GLU A 50 -14.01 8.00 -21.25
C GLU A 50 -14.73 8.63 -20.05
N LEU A 51 -14.16 8.43 -18.85
CA LEU A 51 -14.76 8.90 -17.61
C LEU A 51 -14.87 10.43 -17.62
N GLN A 52 -15.90 10.94 -16.95
CA GLN A 52 -16.07 12.37 -16.76
C GLN A 52 -14.97 12.91 -15.85
N GLN A 53 -14.14 13.79 -16.38
CA GLN A 53 -13.24 14.59 -15.55
C GLN A 53 -14.07 15.58 -14.73
N VAL A 54 -13.92 15.53 -13.41
CA VAL A 54 -14.64 16.37 -12.43
C VAL A 54 -13.72 17.30 -11.67
N GLY A 55 -12.40 17.19 -11.87
CA GLY A 55 -11.43 18.06 -11.25
C GLY A 55 -10.01 17.70 -11.61
N SER A 56 -9.09 18.14 -10.75
CA SER A 56 -7.68 17.82 -10.84
C SER A 56 -7.05 17.95 -9.46
N LEU A 57 -6.16 17.03 -9.10
CA LEU A 57 -5.51 17.00 -7.79
C LEU A 57 -4.00 17.13 -7.95
N SER A 58 -3.41 18.08 -7.21
CA SER A 58 -1.96 18.17 -7.01
C SER A 58 -1.58 17.51 -5.68
N GLY A 59 -0.43 16.87 -5.60
CA GLY A 59 0.05 16.27 -4.34
C GLY A 59 -0.60 14.92 -4.00
N VAL A 60 -0.90 14.10 -5.02
CA VAL A 60 -1.21 12.69 -4.79
C VAL A 60 0.07 12.02 -4.29
N VAL A 61 0.00 11.30 -3.17
CA VAL A 61 1.14 10.68 -2.50
C VAL A 61 0.77 9.24 -2.10
N GLY A 62 1.69 8.31 -2.36
CA GLY A 62 1.63 6.93 -1.90
C GLY A 62 2.93 6.48 -1.22
N ALA A 63 2.98 5.24 -0.73
CA ALA A 63 4.21 4.62 -0.20
C ALA A 63 5.37 4.57 -1.23
N ALA A 64 5.04 4.59 -2.52
CA ALA A 64 6.00 4.67 -3.63
C ALA A 64 6.42 6.13 -3.96
N GLY A 65 5.68 7.12 -3.47
CA GLY A 65 6.04 8.54 -3.47
C GLY A 65 4.96 9.48 -3.97
N ALA A 66 5.31 10.77 -4.00
CA ALA A 66 4.49 11.78 -4.66
C ALA A 66 4.44 11.53 -6.17
N PHE A 67 3.23 11.52 -6.70
CA PHE A 67 3.00 11.50 -8.13
C PHE A 67 3.10 12.95 -8.63
N GLY A 68 4.07 13.21 -9.52
CA GLY A 68 4.36 14.56 -9.99
C GLY A 68 3.23 15.18 -10.82
N GLY A 69 3.05 16.49 -10.68
CA GLY A 69 2.14 17.30 -11.48
C GLY A 69 0.69 17.33 -10.98
N THR A 70 -0.17 17.99 -11.74
CA THR A 70 -1.62 17.99 -11.49
C THR A 70 -2.23 16.82 -12.25
N SER A 71 -2.79 15.86 -11.53
CA SER A 71 -3.43 14.69 -12.13
C SER A 71 -4.92 14.95 -12.36
N PRO A 72 -5.48 14.70 -13.55
CA PRO A 72 -6.92 14.85 -13.78
C PRO A 72 -7.69 13.86 -12.89
N THR A 73 -8.74 14.37 -12.25
CA THR A 73 -9.60 13.59 -11.36
C THR A 73 -10.90 13.25 -12.07
N TYR A 74 -11.24 11.97 -12.09
CA TYR A 74 -12.39 11.43 -12.79
C TYR A 74 -13.45 10.95 -11.80
N SER A 75 -14.72 11.08 -12.19
CA SER A 75 -15.84 10.45 -11.49
C SER A 75 -15.92 8.98 -11.87
N LEU A 76 -15.96 8.11 -10.86
CA LEU A 76 -16.26 6.68 -11.01
C LEU A 76 -17.77 6.41 -10.89
N GLY A 77 -18.58 7.43 -10.60
CA GLY A 77 -20.03 7.33 -10.53
C GLY A 77 -20.54 6.58 -9.29
N VAL A 78 -21.52 5.71 -9.51
CA VAL A 78 -22.07 4.79 -8.50
C VAL A 78 -21.39 3.44 -8.68
N ALA A 79 -20.73 2.96 -7.64
CA ALA A 79 -20.05 1.68 -7.64
C ALA A 79 -20.86 0.63 -6.87
N GLU A 80 -20.80 -0.60 -7.37
CA GLU A 80 -21.41 -1.81 -6.82
C GLU A 80 -20.31 -2.84 -6.56
N LEU A 81 -20.55 -3.78 -5.65
CA LEU A 81 -19.65 -4.92 -5.45
C LEU A 81 -19.94 -5.99 -6.50
N ALA A 82 -18.95 -6.27 -7.34
CA ALA A 82 -19.12 -7.09 -8.55
C ALA A 82 -19.44 -8.57 -8.28
N ASP A 83 -19.05 -9.09 -7.11
CA ASP A 83 -19.17 -10.51 -6.77
C ASP A 83 -20.59 -10.95 -6.36
N LEU A 84 -21.54 -10.03 -6.31
CA LEU A 84 -22.96 -10.34 -6.09
C LEU A 84 -23.68 -10.59 -7.43
N PRO A 85 -24.70 -11.47 -7.48
CA PRO A 85 -25.63 -11.56 -8.59
C PRO A 85 -26.19 -10.18 -8.94
N LYS A 86 -26.40 -9.89 -10.23
CA LYS A 86 -26.78 -8.54 -10.70
C LYS A 86 -28.05 -8.03 -10.01
N GLU A 87 -28.99 -8.92 -9.72
CA GLU A 87 -30.27 -8.64 -9.07
C GLU A 87 -30.12 -8.31 -7.58
N GLU A 88 -29.00 -8.70 -6.97
CA GLU A 88 -28.67 -8.47 -5.55
C GLU A 88 -27.67 -7.32 -5.36
N ARG A 89 -27.09 -6.80 -6.46
CA ARG A 89 -26.17 -5.67 -6.40
C ARG A 89 -26.92 -4.43 -5.96
N ILE A 90 -26.41 -3.83 -4.89
CA ILE A 90 -26.87 -2.54 -4.38
C ILE A 90 -25.80 -1.49 -4.62
N PRO A 91 -26.20 -0.21 -4.80
CA PRO A 91 -25.27 0.91 -4.75
C PRO A 91 -24.47 0.86 -3.43
N PHE A 92 -23.19 0.55 -3.54
CA PHE A 92 -22.29 0.41 -2.39
C PHE A 92 -21.71 1.78 -2.00
N ILE A 93 -21.27 2.54 -3.00
CA ILE A 93 -20.77 3.90 -2.80
C ILE A 93 -21.12 4.76 -4.02
N SER A 94 -21.41 6.05 -3.78
CA SER A 94 -21.70 7.02 -4.83
C SER A 94 -20.78 8.23 -4.72
N GLY A 95 -20.55 8.91 -5.84
CA GLY A 95 -19.66 10.07 -5.88
C GLY A 95 -18.19 9.73 -5.68
N LEU A 96 -17.81 8.47 -5.90
CA LEU A 96 -16.42 8.05 -5.83
C LEU A 96 -15.63 8.74 -6.94
N THR A 97 -14.51 9.36 -6.58
CA THR A 97 -13.59 9.99 -7.54
C THR A 97 -12.21 9.36 -7.43
N ALA A 98 -11.46 9.37 -8.53
CA ALA A 98 -10.09 8.87 -8.58
C ALA A 98 -9.23 9.73 -9.50
N SER A 99 -8.00 10.02 -9.05
CA SER A 99 -7.03 10.77 -9.84
C SER A 99 -6.24 9.85 -10.76
N ALA A 100 -6.07 10.23 -12.02
CA ALA A 100 -5.37 9.38 -12.97
C ALA A 100 -3.87 9.35 -12.70
N LEU A 101 -3.30 8.15 -12.60
CA LEU A 101 -1.87 7.95 -12.53
C LEU A 101 -1.28 7.75 -13.93
N PRO A 102 -0.14 8.39 -14.23
CA PRO A 102 0.55 8.23 -15.50
C PRO A 102 1.19 6.84 -15.65
N ILE A 103 1.44 6.14 -14.54
CA ILE A 103 2.03 4.81 -14.51
C ILE A 103 0.92 3.80 -14.21
N ALA A 104 0.75 2.82 -15.09
CA ALA A 104 -0.20 1.74 -14.88
C ALA A 104 0.22 0.89 -13.67
N ALA A 105 -0.70 0.66 -12.72
CA ALA A 105 -0.51 -0.36 -11.70
C ALA A 105 -0.62 -1.74 -12.40
N PRO A 106 0.42 -2.60 -12.37
CA PRO A 106 0.41 -3.85 -13.14
C PRO A 106 -0.67 -4.85 -12.72
N ALA A 107 -1.20 -4.69 -11.51
CA ALA A 107 -2.06 -5.68 -10.84
C ALA A 107 -3.51 -5.21 -10.64
N ALA A 108 -3.85 -3.95 -10.92
CA ALA A 108 -5.17 -3.38 -10.64
C ALA A 108 -5.48 -2.18 -11.54
N ALA A 109 -6.75 -1.83 -11.65
CA ALA A 109 -7.19 -0.60 -12.32
C ALA A 109 -6.72 0.65 -11.56
N GLY A 110 -6.47 0.55 -10.26
CA GLY A 110 -6.06 1.66 -9.42
C GLY A 110 -5.97 1.32 -7.93
N LEU A 111 -5.84 2.35 -7.09
CA LEU A 111 -5.80 2.25 -5.63
C LEU A 111 -7.01 2.95 -5.02
N LEU A 112 -7.59 2.37 -3.98
CA LEU A 112 -8.55 3.02 -3.09
C LEU A 112 -7.82 3.42 -1.81
N GLY A 113 -7.63 4.72 -1.65
CA GLY A 113 -6.78 5.29 -0.60
C GLY A 113 -7.55 5.66 0.66
N VAL A 114 -6.87 6.39 1.53
CA VAL A 114 -7.41 6.94 2.80
C VAL A 114 -8.68 7.75 2.59
N SER A 115 -8.82 8.47 1.47
CA SER A 115 -10.06 9.18 1.14
C SER A 115 -11.27 8.25 1.02
N PHE A 116 -11.09 7.06 0.45
CA PHE A 116 -12.14 6.05 0.37
C PHE A 116 -12.37 5.39 1.73
N LEU A 117 -11.30 4.98 2.41
CA LEU A 117 -11.40 4.32 3.72
C LEU A 117 -12.11 5.20 4.76
N ASN A 118 -11.84 6.51 4.76
CA ASN A 118 -12.47 7.46 5.68
C ASN A 118 -13.92 7.82 5.30
N SER A 119 -14.44 7.30 4.19
CA SER A 119 -15.86 7.41 3.84
C SER A 119 -16.74 6.48 4.70
N PHE A 120 -16.14 5.63 5.53
CA PHE A 120 -16.82 4.67 6.42
C PHE A 120 -16.61 5.05 7.89
N PRO A 121 -17.53 5.79 8.52
CA PRO A 121 -17.38 6.29 9.89
C PRO A 121 -17.20 5.20 10.96
N GLY A 122 -17.75 4.01 10.72
CA GLY A 122 -17.54 2.86 11.61
C GLY A 122 -16.17 2.20 11.49
N GLY A 123 -15.41 2.55 10.45
CA GLY A 123 -14.12 1.97 10.12
C GLY A 123 -14.20 0.87 9.07
N VAL A 124 -13.04 0.30 8.79
CA VAL A 124 -12.84 -0.77 7.81
C VAL A 124 -12.13 -1.92 8.50
N GLU A 125 -12.78 -3.09 8.58
CA GLU A 125 -12.19 -4.31 9.13
C GLU A 125 -11.56 -5.15 8.02
N PHE A 126 -10.31 -5.52 8.23
CA PHE A 126 -9.55 -6.44 7.42
C PHE A 126 -9.45 -7.76 8.19
N VAL A 127 -10.04 -8.81 7.65
CA VAL A 127 -9.83 -10.19 8.10
C VAL A 127 -8.89 -10.85 7.11
N TRP A 128 -7.70 -11.24 7.56
CA TRP A 128 -6.65 -11.72 6.65
C TRP A 128 -6.84 -13.17 6.19
N GLY A 129 -7.76 -13.89 6.85
CA GLY A 129 -8.01 -15.30 6.64
C GLY A 129 -7.00 -16.19 7.36
N SER A 130 -7.51 -17.06 8.25
CA SER A 130 -6.72 -18.12 8.90
C SER A 130 -7.66 -19.22 9.42
N GLY A 131 -7.15 -20.45 9.56
CA GLY A 131 -7.93 -21.53 10.19
C GLY A 131 -9.26 -21.88 9.50
N GLY A 132 -9.36 -21.71 8.17
CA GLY A 132 -10.58 -21.98 7.41
C GLY A 132 -11.52 -20.77 7.26
N VAL A 133 -11.22 -19.64 7.90
CA VAL A 133 -11.93 -18.38 7.66
C VAL A 133 -11.37 -17.73 6.38
N PRO A 134 -12.19 -17.43 5.37
CA PRO A 134 -11.73 -16.73 4.18
C PRO A 134 -11.33 -15.28 4.51
N PRO A 135 -10.37 -14.70 3.77
CA PRO A 135 -10.08 -13.28 3.90
C PRO A 135 -11.30 -12.44 3.49
N SER A 136 -11.52 -11.33 4.18
CA SER A 136 -12.60 -10.40 3.88
C SER A 136 -12.25 -8.97 4.27
N ILE A 137 -12.95 -8.02 3.65
CA ILE A 137 -12.94 -6.61 4.07
C ILE A 137 -14.38 -6.21 4.34
N THR A 138 -14.62 -5.65 5.52
CA THR A 138 -15.94 -5.16 5.95
C THR A 138 -15.89 -3.64 6.09
N PHE A 139 -16.84 -2.95 5.47
CA PHE A 139 -16.95 -1.50 5.52
C PHE A 139 -18.13 -1.09 6.40
N PHE A 140 -17.86 -0.44 7.54
CA PHE A 140 -18.92 -0.08 8.49
C PHE A 140 -19.42 1.35 8.25
N GLY A 141 -20.70 1.46 7.87
CA GLY A 141 -21.36 2.76 7.68
C GLY A 141 -21.52 3.55 8.98
N ASP A 142 -21.58 2.88 10.14
CA ASP A 142 -21.65 3.50 11.47
C ASP A 142 -20.80 2.74 12.49
N SER A 143 -20.44 3.41 13.58
CA SER A 143 -19.64 2.83 14.66
C SER A 143 -20.47 2.06 15.70
N ALA A 144 -21.80 2.24 15.74
CA ALA A 144 -22.68 1.67 16.76
C ALA A 144 -22.69 0.12 16.70
N GLY A 145 -22.51 -0.45 15.51
CA GLY A 145 -22.41 -1.91 15.32
C GLY A 145 -21.04 -2.54 15.58
N THR A 146 -20.00 -1.75 15.86
CA THR A 146 -18.60 -2.24 15.80
C THR A 146 -18.01 -2.66 17.15
N ALA A 147 -18.76 -2.49 18.25
CA ALA A 147 -18.27 -2.74 19.60
C ALA A 147 -17.80 -4.19 19.80
N ALA A 148 -18.56 -5.17 19.29
CA ALA A 148 -18.20 -6.58 19.39
C ALA A 148 -16.90 -6.90 18.62
N SER A 149 -16.72 -6.33 17.42
CA SER A 149 -15.50 -6.53 16.61
C SER A 149 -14.26 -5.91 17.27
N ARG A 150 -14.43 -4.86 18.09
CA ARG A 150 -13.34 -4.14 18.78
C ARG A 150 -13.01 -4.69 20.17
N ALA A 151 -13.93 -5.41 20.82
CA ALA A 151 -13.83 -5.75 22.25
C ALA A 151 -12.56 -6.54 22.63
N GLU A 152 -12.04 -7.36 21.71
CA GLU A 152 -10.86 -8.20 21.92
C GLU A 152 -9.58 -7.62 21.30
N LEU A 153 -9.66 -6.42 20.74
CA LEU A 153 -8.55 -5.79 20.01
C LEU A 153 -7.93 -4.66 20.82
N SER A 154 -6.62 -4.49 20.68
CA SER A 154 -5.92 -3.35 21.26
C SER A 154 -6.08 -2.14 20.36
N ALA A 155 -6.65 -1.06 20.91
CA ALA A 155 -6.75 0.22 20.22
C ALA A 155 -5.40 0.96 20.28
N VAL A 156 -4.94 1.44 19.14
CA VAL A 156 -3.78 2.32 19.07
C VAL A 156 -4.10 3.55 18.23
N LYS A 157 -3.73 4.71 18.76
CA LYS A 157 -3.99 5.99 18.12
C LYS A 157 -3.25 6.11 16.79
N VAL A 158 -4.01 6.49 15.76
CA VAL A 158 -3.50 6.89 14.45
C VAL A 158 -3.20 8.38 14.49
N THR A 159 -2.03 8.77 13.97
CA THR A 159 -1.68 10.16 13.71
C THR A 159 -1.52 10.36 12.21
N SER A 160 -2.22 11.34 11.65
CA SER A 160 -2.03 11.71 10.25
C SER A 160 -0.78 12.55 10.08
N LEU A 161 0.04 12.21 9.08
CA LEU A 161 1.16 13.06 8.67
C LEU A 161 0.64 14.41 8.18
N ALA A 162 1.35 15.47 8.52
CA ALA A 162 1.12 16.78 7.92
C ALA A 162 1.29 16.69 6.39
N GLY A 163 0.57 17.52 5.64
CA GLY A 163 0.66 17.61 4.18
C GLY A 163 -0.02 16.46 3.41
N SER A 164 0.27 15.20 3.76
CA SER A 164 -0.22 14.01 3.06
C SER A 164 -1.45 13.36 3.68
N CYS A 165 -1.75 13.66 4.96
CA CYS A 165 -2.84 13.06 5.74
C CYS A 165 -2.73 11.53 5.94
N LEU A 166 -1.59 10.93 5.61
CA LEU A 166 -1.42 9.48 5.66
C LEU A 166 -1.30 8.97 7.09
N PRO A 167 -1.89 7.80 7.41
CA PRO A 167 -1.98 7.27 8.76
C PRO A 167 -0.66 6.69 9.24
N THR A 168 -0.20 7.17 10.39
CA THR A 168 0.96 6.61 11.09
C THR A 168 0.56 6.10 12.47
N VAL A 169 1.26 5.07 12.92
CA VAL A 169 1.05 4.42 14.21
C VAL A 169 2.39 4.22 14.93
N PRO A 170 2.43 4.29 16.27
CA PRO A 170 3.62 3.95 17.03
C PRO A 170 3.87 2.44 16.95
N LEU A 171 5.00 2.07 16.35
CA LEU A 171 5.49 0.71 16.23
C LEU A 171 6.69 0.54 17.16
N ARG A 172 6.66 -0.46 18.05
CA ARG A 172 7.80 -0.81 18.89
C ARG A 172 8.59 -1.93 18.22
N ILE A 173 9.88 -1.73 18.02
CA ILE A 173 10.81 -2.71 17.46
C ILE A 173 11.99 -2.85 18.43
N ASN A 174 12.27 -4.07 18.91
CA ASN A 174 13.32 -4.32 19.92
C ASN A 174 13.21 -3.39 21.15
N GLY A 175 11.98 -3.06 21.57
CA GLY A 175 11.72 -2.17 22.69
C GLY A 175 11.75 -0.66 22.36
N VAL A 176 12.22 -0.27 21.18
CA VAL A 176 12.31 1.15 20.75
C VAL A 176 11.09 1.53 19.93
N VAL A 177 10.49 2.70 20.20
CA VAL A 177 9.31 3.19 19.48
C VAL A 177 9.74 4.02 18.28
N VAL A 178 9.19 3.69 17.11
CA VAL A 178 9.33 4.41 15.85
C VAL A 178 7.95 4.64 15.23
N ASN A 179 7.78 5.71 14.46
CA ASN A 179 6.54 5.93 13.72
C ASN A 179 6.53 5.07 12.45
N ALA A 180 5.44 4.34 12.25
CA ALA A 180 5.24 3.50 11.09
C ALA A 180 4.04 3.99 10.26
N LEU A 181 4.23 4.16 8.96
CA LEU A 181 3.15 4.30 8.00
C LEU A 181 2.40 2.97 7.91
N LEU A 182 1.08 2.99 8.14
CA LEU A 182 0.25 1.81 7.97
C LEU A 182 0.01 1.58 6.48
N ASP A 183 0.44 0.45 5.93
CA ASP A 183 0.40 0.20 4.48
C ASP A 183 -0.18 -1.18 4.13
N THR A 184 -1.48 -1.21 3.83
CA THR A 184 -2.16 -2.42 3.33
C THR A 184 -1.86 -2.72 1.86
N GLY A 185 -1.32 -1.76 1.10
CA GLY A 185 -0.89 -1.93 -0.28
C GLY A 185 0.49 -2.60 -0.40
N SER A 186 1.32 -2.52 0.63
CA SER A 186 2.65 -3.13 0.65
C SER A 186 2.62 -4.59 1.13
N PRO A 187 3.21 -5.53 0.38
CA PRO A 187 3.37 -6.91 0.82
C PRO A 187 4.46 -7.09 1.89
N ILE A 188 5.31 -6.08 2.10
CA ILE A 188 6.52 -6.18 2.94
C ILE A 188 6.67 -4.99 3.89
N THR A 189 7.26 -5.24 5.04
CA THR A 189 7.63 -4.20 6.01
C THR A 189 9.05 -3.71 5.72
N VAL A 190 9.23 -2.40 5.65
CA VAL A 190 10.50 -1.76 5.28
C VAL A 190 10.86 -0.67 6.28
N LEU A 191 12.10 -0.70 6.78
CA LEU A 191 12.68 0.35 7.61
C LEU A 191 13.65 1.18 6.76
N ASN A 192 13.65 2.50 6.95
CA ASN A 192 14.76 3.30 6.47
C ASN A 192 16.03 3.03 7.32
N LYS A 193 17.19 3.47 6.83
CA LYS A 193 18.46 3.22 7.52
C LYS A 193 18.52 3.81 8.93
N ALA A 194 17.93 4.99 9.12
CA ALA A 194 17.85 5.64 10.42
C ALA A 194 17.05 4.82 11.45
N ALA A 195 15.90 4.25 11.05
CA ALA A 195 15.12 3.37 11.90
C ALA A 195 15.84 2.06 12.19
N ALA A 196 16.43 1.43 11.17
CA ALA A 196 17.20 0.20 11.38
C ALA A 196 18.32 0.41 12.41
N THR A 197 19.07 1.51 12.27
CA THR A 197 20.14 1.86 13.21
C THR A 197 19.59 2.12 14.62
N LEU A 198 18.51 2.90 14.73
CA LEU A 198 17.89 3.25 16.00
C LEU A 198 17.40 2.01 16.78
N VAL A 199 16.89 1.00 16.07
CA VAL A 199 16.34 -0.22 16.69
C VAL A 199 17.36 -1.37 16.80
N GLY A 200 18.64 -1.08 16.50
CA GLY A 200 19.76 -2.02 16.65
C GLY A 200 19.82 -3.12 15.58
N LEU A 201 19.37 -2.84 14.37
CA LEU A 201 19.48 -3.75 13.22
C LEU A 201 20.74 -3.45 12.40
N GLU A 202 21.61 -4.43 12.25
CA GLU A 202 22.76 -4.33 11.35
C GLU A 202 22.34 -4.57 9.89
N GLU A 203 22.84 -3.72 8.97
CA GLU A 203 22.73 -3.98 7.53
C GLU A 203 23.48 -5.28 7.21
N GLY A 204 22.82 -6.20 6.50
CA GLY A 204 23.48 -7.42 6.02
C GLY A 204 24.66 -7.04 5.13
N SER A 205 25.88 -7.28 5.61
CA SER A 205 27.17 -6.90 5.02
C SER A 205 27.17 -6.73 3.49
N GLY A 206 27.06 -5.48 3.03
CA GLY A 206 27.58 -5.06 1.72
C GLY A 206 29.10 -5.14 1.74
N ALA A 207 29.70 -5.67 0.67
CA ALA A 207 31.11 -6.06 0.61
C ALA A 207 32.08 -4.95 1.04
N ALA A 208 33.02 -5.28 1.94
CA ALA A 208 34.14 -4.43 2.31
C ALA A 208 35.01 -4.09 1.09
N GLU A 209 35.33 -2.82 0.91
CA GLU A 209 36.28 -2.36 -0.12
C GLU A 209 37.67 -2.94 0.16
N THR A 210 38.22 -3.66 -0.83
CA THR A 210 39.58 -4.21 -0.77
C THR A 210 40.43 -3.59 -1.89
N SER A 211 41.60 -3.07 -1.53
CA SER A 211 42.50 -2.29 -2.39
C SER A 211 43.32 -3.12 -3.39
N ASN A 212 42.96 -4.38 -3.64
CA ASN A 212 43.71 -5.29 -4.50
C ASN A 212 42.95 -5.57 -5.83
N PRO A 213 43.52 -5.25 -7.01
CA PRO A 213 42.82 -5.33 -8.30
C PRO A 213 42.46 -6.76 -8.77
N LEU A 214 43.17 -7.79 -8.32
CA LEU A 214 42.78 -9.19 -8.53
C LEU A 214 41.77 -9.68 -7.48
N ALA A 215 41.84 -9.14 -6.27
CA ALA A 215 40.86 -9.41 -5.23
C ALA A 215 39.53 -8.72 -5.53
N SER A 216 39.52 -7.56 -6.19
CA SER A 216 38.31 -6.83 -6.60
C SER A 216 37.56 -7.53 -7.75
N PHE A 217 38.27 -8.20 -8.66
CA PHE A 217 37.63 -9.05 -9.68
C PHE A 217 37.04 -10.32 -9.07
N ALA A 218 37.80 -11.03 -8.22
CA ALA A 218 37.31 -12.22 -7.51
C ALA A 218 36.20 -11.88 -6.50
N ALA A 219 36.29 -10.74 -5.82
CA ALA A 219 35.24 -10.19 -4.96
C ALA A 219 34.05 -9.69 -5.78
N GLY A 220 34.25 -9.22 -7.02
CA GLY A 220 33.19 -8.82 -7.94
C GLY A 220 32.41 -10.01 -8.51
N VAL A 221 33.08 -11.13 -8.81
CA VAL A 221 32.40 -12.37 -9.21
C VAL A 221 31.73 -13.01 -7.99
N LYS A 222 32.40 -13.08 -6.83
CA LYS A 222 31.78 -13.57 -5.59
C LYS A 222 30.65 -12.67 -5.11
N SER A 223 30.73 -11.35 -5.27
CA SER A 223 29.64 -10.44 -4.91
C SER A 223 28.49 -10.62 -5.89
N ARG A 224 28.72 -10.76 -7.21
CA ARG A 224 27.65 -11.07 -8.17
C ARG A 224 26.98 -12.41 -7.89
N VAL A 225 27.73 -13.46 -7.55
CA VAL A 225 27.17 -14.76 -7.17
C VAL A 225 26.43 -14.67 -5.83
N LYS A 226 26.97 -13.98 -4.83
CA LYS A 226 26.30 -13.75 -3.53
C LYS A 226 25.06 -12.87 -3.68
N SER A 227 25.08 -11.85 -4.51
CA SER A 227 23.94 -10.99 -4.83
C SER A 227 22.87 -11.77 -5.59
N ALA A 228 23.25 -12.60 -6.57
CA ALA A 228 22.31 -13.48 -7.26
C ALA A 228 21.70 -14.53 -6.32
N GLN A 229 22.50 -15.11 -5.41
CA GLN A 229 22.01 -16.05 -4.39
C GLN A 229 21.15 -15.36 -3.32
N ALA A 230 21.51 -14.14 -2.91
CA ALA A 230 20.73 -13.33 -1.98
C ALA A 230 19.38 -12.93 -2.59
N VAL A 231 19.36 -12.55 -3.87
CA VAL A 231 18.11 -12.32 -4.62
C VAL A 231 17.29 -13.60 -4.74
N ALA A 232 17.92 -14.74 -5.06
CA ALA A 232 17.23 -16.03 -5.16
C ALA A 232 16.64 -16.53 -3.82
N ARG A 233 17.26 -16.17 -2.68
CA ARG A 233 16.74 -16.46 -1.33
C ARG A 233 15.74 -15.43 -0.82
N GLY A 234 15.54 -14.33 -1.55
CA GLY A 234 14.71 -13.19 -1.11
C GLY A 234 15.37 -12.33 -0.02
N ASP A 235 16.69 -12.45 0.18
CA ASP A 235 17.46 -11.62 1.10
C ASP A 235 17.66 -10.20 0.54
N VAL A 236 17.61 -10.03 -0.78
CA VAL A 236 17.66 -8.73 -1.46
C VAL A 236 16.50 -8.62 -2.44
N LEU A 237 15.71 -7.56 -2.30
CA LEU A 237 14.64 -7.21 -3.23
C LEU A 237 15.02 -5.96 -4.01
N THR A 238 14.77 -5.96 -5.31
CA THR A 238 14.85 -4.75 -6.14
C THR A 238 13.44 -4.27 -6.42
N VAL A 239 13.11 -3.07 -5.95
CA VAL A 239 11.80 -2.43 -6.12
C VAL A 239 11.94 -1.30 -7.12
N GLY A 240 10.95 -1.14 -8.00
CA GLY A 240 10.90 0.00 -8.92
C GLY A 240 10.68 1.30 -8.16
N GLY A 241 11.55 2.28 -8.37
CA GLY A 241 11.42 3.63 -7.82
C GLY A 241 11.25 4.69 -8.90
N LEU A 242 10.70 5.85 -8.53
CA LEU A 242 10.51 6.99 -9.44
C LEU A 242 11.82 7.46 -10.11
N HIS A 243 12.95 7.27 -9.43
CA HIS A 243 14.30 7.63 -9.90
C HIS A 243 15.16 6.41 -10.26
N GLY A 244 14.56 5.24 -10.45
CA GLY A 244 15.26 4.00 -10.75
C GLY A 244 15.08 2.92 -9.68
N PRO A 245 15.66 1.72 -9.91
CA PRO A 245 15.52 0.59 -9.00
C PRO A 245 16.17 0.87 -7.63
N VAL A 246 15.48 0.51 -6.56
CA VAL A 246 15.96 0.58 -5.17
C VAL A 246 16.17 -0.83 -4.65
N GLN A 247 17.29 -1.05 -3.96
CA GLN A 247 17.57 -2.31 -3.29
C GLN A 247 17.16 -2.26 -1.83
N LEU A 248 16.42 -3.28 -1.41
CA LEU A 248 16.03 -3.52 -0.03
C LEU A 248 16.72 -4.80 0.44
N THR A 249 17.31 -4.76 1.63
CA THR A 249 18.04 -5.91 2.21
C THR A 249 17.29 -6.42 3.43
N ARG A 250 16.97 -7.71 3.46
CA ARG A 250 16.32 -8.37 4.59
C ARG A 250 17.25 -8.40 5.80
N THR A 251 16.71 -8.17 6.99
CA THR A 251 17.50 -8.29 8.23
C THR A 251 17.99 -9.72 8.46
N GLN A 252 19.22 -9.87 8.97
CA GLN A 252 19.77 -11.18 9.30
C GLN A 252 19.16 -11.74 10.61
N SER A 253 18.97 -10.85 11.58
CA SER A 253 18.35 -11.15 12.86
C SER A 253 16.84 -10.94 12.79
N ALA A 254 16.12 -11.84 13.46
CA ALA A 254 14.71 -11.64 13.73
C ALA A 254 14.52 -10.56 14.79
N VAL A 255 13.41 -9.84 14.72
CA VAL A 255 13.05 -8.79 15.68
C VAL A 255 11.67 -9.01 16.25
N ALA A 256 11.49 -8.51 17.47
CA ALA A 256 10.18 -8.37 18.08
C ALA A 256 9.53 -7.07 17.62
N MET A 257 8.27 -7.16 17.18
CA MET A 257 7.46 -5.98 16.87
C MET A 257 6.14 -6.00 17.61
N SER A 258 5.69 -4.84 18.06
CA SER A 258 4.34 -4.64 18.59
C SER A 258 3.78 -3.28 18.18
N LEU A 259 2.46 -3.23 17.99
CA LEU A 259 1.72 -1.99 17.81
C LEU A 259 1.30 -1.48 19.19
N GLY A 260 1.78 -0.29 19.58
CA GLY A 260 1.66 0.17 20.97
C GLY A 260 2.30 -0.79 21.98
N ASP A 261 1.71 -0.87 23.17
CA ASP A 261 2.27 -1.64 24.30
C ASP A 261 1.71 -3.07 24.42
N SER A 262 0.61 -3.40 23.71
CA SER A 262 -0.15 -4.64 23.94
C SER A 262 -0.31 -5.55 22.72
N ALA A 263 -0.21 -5.03 21.49
CA ALA A 263 -0.45 -5.83 20.28
C ALA A 263 0.85 -6.39 19.68
N SER A 264 1.30 -7.53 20.18
CA SER A 264 2.49 -8.22 19.64
C SER A 264 2.23 -8.89 18.28
N PHE A 265 3.17 -8.71 17.35
CA PHE A 265 3.23 -9.41 16.06
C PHE A 265 4.18 -10.62 16.07
N GLY A 266 4.79 -10.93 17.21
CA GLY A 266 5.79 -11.99 17.35
C GLY A 266 7.23 -11.48 17.47
N ASN A 267 8.16 -12.42 17.55
CA ASN A 267 9.61 -12.18 17.75
C ASN A 267 10.48 -12.77 16.62
N ASP A 268 9.87 -13.29 15.57
CA ASP A 268 10.50 -13.98 14.43
C ASP A 268 10.48 -13.13 13.15
N LEU A 269 10.23 -11.82 13.24
CA LEU A 269 10.03 -10.94 12.08
C LEU A 269 11.35 -10.51 11.46
N ARG A 270 11.43 -10.51 10.13
CA ARG A 270 12.62 -10.11 9.37
C ARG A 270 12.26 -9.05 8.34
N PRO A 271 12.10 -7.79 8.75
CA PRO A 271 11.74 -6.72 7.82
C PRO A 271 12.90 -6.47 6.85
N TYR A 272 12.63 -5.68 5.82
CA TYR A 272 13.67 -5.17 4.94
C TYR A 272 14.18 -3.81 5.42
N VAL A 273 15.43 -3.51 5.08
CA VAL A 273 16.07 -2.22 5.29
C VAL A 273 16.43 -1.63 3.93
N GLY A 274 16.06 -0.37 3.71
CA GLY A 274 16.41 0.38 2.52
C GLY A 274 15.57 1.65 2.37
N ASP A 275 16.00 2.53 1.47
CA ASP A 275 15.39 3.83 1.28
C ASP A 275 14.37 3.79 0.14
N LEU A 276 13.08 3.59 0.46
CA LEU A 276 12.02 3.71 -0.54
C LEU A 276 11.87 5.18 -0.97
N PRO A 277 11.76 5.47 -2.28
CA PRO A 277 11.60 6.85 -2.75
C PRO A 277 10.35 7.51 -2.19
N GLY A 278 9.30 6.73 -1.93
CA GLY A 278 8.08 7.27 -1.37
C GLY A 278 8.14 7.61 0.10
N LEU A 279 8.98 6.92 0.87
CA LEU A 279 9.33 7.40 2.20
C LEU A 279 9.85 8.85 2.14
N ALA A 280 10.63 9.22 1.12
CA ALA A 280 11.11 10.60 0.97
C ALA A 280 10.09 11.68 0.70
N LEU A 281 8.89 11.33 0.25
CA LEU A 281 7.86 12.28 -0.17
C LEU A 281 6.71 12.38 0.84
N LEU A 282 6.76 11.61 1.93
CA LEU A 282 5.76 11.55 3.00
C LEU A 282 5.99 12.59 4.11
N ASP A 283 6.30 13.83 3.72
CA ASP A 283 6.44 15.00 4.62
C ASP A 283 7.35 14.74 5.85
N GLY A 284 8.47 14.04 5.60
CA GLY A 284 9.46 13.72 6.62
C GLY A 284 9.74 12.24 6.85
N LEU A 285 9.69 11.37 5.81
CA LEU A 285 10.14 9.95 5.92
C LEU A 285 11.34 9.55 4.99
N GLY A 286 11.98 10.48 4.27
CA GLY A 286 13.13 10.23 3.35
C GLY A 286 14.53 10.08 3.91
N ALA A 287 15.55 10.18 3.05
CA ALA A 287 16.95 10.16 3.46
C ALA A 287 17.32 11.30 4.44
N SER A 288 16.53 12.38 4.47
CA SER A 288 16.61 13.51 5.41
C SER A 288 15.58 13.44 6.54
N ALA A 289 14.79 12.37 6.61
CA ALA A 289 13.83 12.14 7.67
C ALA A 289 14.43 11.48 8.89
N GLY A 290 13.71 11.63 10.01
CA GLY A 290 13.91 10.77 11.15
C GLY A 290 13.65 9.28 10.83
N PRO A 291 13.91 8.41 11.82
CA PRO A 291 13.53 7.00 11.79
C PRO A 291 12.10 6.75 11.30
N ALA A 292 11.94 5.98 10.22
CA ALA A 292 10.66 5.70 9.57
C ALA A 292 10.51 4.23 9.17
N VAL A 293 9.26 3.74 9.20
CA VAL A 293 8.88 2.38 8.82
C VAL A 293 7.65 2.40 7.90
N VAL A 294 7.65 1.60 6.85
CA VAL A 294 6.42 1.16 6.16
C VAL A 294 6.01 -0.17 6.77
N LEU A 295 4.87 -0.22 7.44
CA LEU A 295 4.32 -1.43 8.05
C LEU A 295 3.42 -2.14 7.04
N GLY A 296 3.98 -3.19 6.43
CA GLY A 296 3.33 -3.96 5.38
C GLY A 296 2.52 -5.15 5.89
N THR A 297 1.86 -5.82 4.94
CA THR A 297 0.96 -6.93 5.24
C THR A 297 1.65 -8.21 5.71
N ASP A 298 2.97 -8.37 5.51
CA ASP A 298 3.77 -9.45 6.10
C ASP A 298 3.75 -9.44 7.64
N VAL A 299 3.69 -8.26 8.25
CA VAL A 299 3.58 -8.07 9.70
C VAL A 299 2.11 -7.96 10.11
N LEU A 300 1.29 -7.17 9.41
CA LEU A 300 -0.11 -6.95 9.79
C LEU A 300 -0.92 -8.26 9.84
N ARG A 301 -0.63 -9.20 8.94
CA ARG A 301 -1.30 -10.52 8.89
C ARG A 301 -0.88 -11.48 10.01
N ARG A 302 0.07 -11.11 10.88
CA ARG A 302 0.39 -11.89 12.10
C ARG A 302 -0.70 -11.80 13.16
N ARG A 303 -1.62 -10.84 13.01
CA ARG A 303 -2.87 -10.77 13.78
C ARG A 303 -4.00 -11.34 12.91
N PRO A 304 -5.07 -11.90 13.51
CA PRO A 304 -6.16 -12.48 12.73
C PRO A 304 -6.96 -11.44 11.94
N ARG A 305 -7.03 -10.21 12.48
CA ARG A 305 -7.78 -9.10 11.89
C ARG A 305 -7.21 -7.75 12.30
N MET A 306 -7.62 -6.70 11.61
CA MET A 306 -7.34 -5.31 11.91
C MET A 306 -8.57 -4.45 11.63
N ILE A 307 -8.90 -3.47 12.47
CA ILE A 307 -9.91 -2.45 12.16
C ILE A 307 -9.23 -1.10 12.03
N TYR A 308 -9.35 -0.47 10.88
CA TYR A 308 -8.84 0.88 10.62
C TYR A 308 -9.95 1.91 10.75
N THR A 309 -9.67 3.02 11.43
CA THR A 309 -10.47 4.24 11.43
C THR A 309 -9.55 5.44 11.21
N ALA A 310 -10.13 6.62 10.98
CA ALA A 310 -9.36 7.87 10.84
C ALA A 310 -8.54 8.24 12.11
N HIS A 311 -8.83 7.64 13.27
CA HIS A 311 -8.25 8.04 14.55
C HIS A 311 -7.56 6.91 15.31
N GLU A 312 -7.91 5.67 15.02
CA GLU A 312 -7.45 4.49 15.74
C GLU A 312 -7.32 3.29 14.79
N VAL A 313 -6.35 2.44 15.08
CA VAL A 313 -6.26 1.08 14.54
C VAL A 313 -6.47 0.10 15.68
N PHE A 314 -7.24 -0.95 15.43
CA PHE A 314 -7.50 -2.03 16.37
C PHE A 314 -6.86 -3.32 15.84
N VAL A 315 -6.02 -3.98 16.63
CA VAL A 315 -5.27 -5.21 16.26
C VAL A 315 -5.17 -6.23 17.38
#